data_AF-S9PN17-F1
#
_entry.id   AF-S9PN17-F1
#
_cell.length_a   1.000
_cell.length_b   1.000
_cell.length_c   1.000
_cell.angle_alpha   90.00
_cell.angle_beta   90.00
_cell.angle_gamma   90.00
#
_symmetry.space_group_name_H-M   'P 1'
#
loop_
_entity.id
_entity.type
_entity.pdbx_description
1 polymer ?
#
loop_
_entity_poly.entity_id
_entity_poly.type
_entity_poly.pdbx_seq_one_letter_code
_entity_poly.pdbx_strand_id
1 'polypeptide(L)'
;MTPIAVSIIGWSGAGKTALITRLVPELHARGLRVGVVKHTSHPHPLHPEGRDTAHHARAGAALVVFATPEGVQVSLPSPPARLSALLERFAGHLDLVLVEGWKEGPLPKLEVWREGLEAPLSATRSDVLAFVGPEGGPGVGSGMEGRPRFDPEDTRGIADFLQHGPREGGWRPAAPVRSEAPAPARTSPAVLPPGVTWRPVRRHTADSGLSDERDDAVAIEEPLDIRVSGDTVAITLRTPGADRFLVTGFLFAEGLIHGAEDLGGLVHCGRPGEEGYGNTVEVTPAPGLVMDLERVSATRRGTLTTAACGVCGRRSVDDLVAACHPVPPGPPFSASVLASTPERLRATQLNFAHTGGVHAAAALDAHGEVLAAFEDVGRHNAVDKVVGALVLEHGLRSARTALKDSPRPALLVVSGRVGFDILQKAAVARIPIVASVSAATSLAIDLAGRAGITLATFVRGGRFNVYCHPERIRED
;
A
#
# COMPACT_ATOMS: atom_id res chain seq x y z
N MET A 1 33.35 -1.27 1.23
CA MET A 1 33.54 -2.69 0.83
C MET A 1 32.42 -3.04 -0.13
N THR A 2 32.71 -3.76 -1.23
CA THR A 2 31.69 -4.26 -2.16
C THR A 2 30.74 -5.19 -1.42
N PRO A 3 29.41 -5.08 -1.59
CA PRO A 3 28.48 -5.95 -0.89
C PRO A 3 28.71 -7.41 -1.30
N ILE A 4 28.50 -8.33 -0.37
CA ILE A 4 28.57 -9.77 -0.66
C ILE A 4 27.39 -10.10 -1.59
N ALA A 5 27.61 -10.90 -2.63
CA ALA A 5 26.56 -11.27 -3.58
C ALA A 5 26.49 -12.78 -3.77
N VAL A 6 25.28 -13.33 -3.71
CA VAL A 6 25.02 -14.77 -3.85
C VAL A 6 23.95 -14.99 -4.90
N SER A 7 24.21 -15.90 -5.83
CA SER A 7 23.25 -16.30 -6.84
C SER A 7 22.34 -17.42 -6.34
N ILE A 8 21.03 -17.20 -6.39
CA ILE A 8 20.02 -18.21 -6.13
C ILE A 8 19.58 -18.77 -7.47
N ILE A 9 20.03 -19.99 -7.77
CA ILE A 9 19.84 -20.67 -9.05
C ILE A 9 18.89 -21.85 -8.94
N GLY A 10 18.45 -22.36 -10.08
CA GLY A 10 17.49 -23.46 -10.16
C GLY A 10 16.65 -23.36 -11.43
N TRP A 11 16.04 -24.47 -11.82
CA TRP A 11 15.15 -24.55 -12.99
C TRP A 11 13.91 -23.65 -12.83
N SER A 12 13.23 -23.36 -13.94
CA SER A 12 11.98 -22.58 -13.89
C SER A 12 10.94 -23.32 -13.04
N GLY A 13 10.22 -22.61 -12.19
CA GLY A 13 9.28 -23.21 -11.24
C GLY A 13 9.91 -23.81 -9.98
N ALA A 14 11.24 -23.83 -9.82
CA ALA A 14 11.90 -24.43 -8.65
C ALA A 14 11.62 -23.73 -7.30
N GLY A 15 10.94 -22.58 -7.28
CA GLY A 15 10.63 -21.85 -6.04
C GLY A 15 11.64 -20.76 -5.64
N LYS A 16 12.57 -20.38 -6.52
CA LYS A 16 13.59 -19.35 -6.25
C LYS A 16 13.00 -18.04 -5.72
N THR A 17 12.00 -17.47 -6.39
CA THR A 17 11.37 -16.21 -5.98
C THR A 17 10.70 -16.35 -4.62
N ALA A 18 9.98 -17.46 -4.38
CA ALA A 18 9.35 -17.72 -3.08
C ALA A 18 10.38 -17.86 -1.94
N LEU A 19 11.54 -18.47 -2.20
CA LEU A 19 12.64 -18.51 -1.24
C LEU A 19 13.19 -17.11 -0.96
N ILE A 20 13.46 -16.32 -2.00
CA ILE A 20 13.99 -14.95 -1.85
C ILE A 20 13.02 -14.08 -1.04
N THR A 21 11.71 -14.14 -1.35
CA THR A 21 10.68 -13.37 -0.65
C THR A 21 10.59 -13.71 0.84
N ARG A 22 10.92 -14.94 1.25
CA ARG A 22 11.02 -15.33 2.67
C ARG A 22 12.36 -14.95 3.32
N LEU A 23 13.47 -15.03 2.58
CA LEU A 23 14.79 -14.70 3.10
C LEU A 23 14.99 -13.21 3.36
N VAL A 24 14.47 -12.34 2.49
CA VAL A 24 14.63 -10.88 2.62
C VAL A 24 14.16 -10.35 3.99
N PRO A 25 12.92 -10.62 4.46
CA PRO A 25 12.47 -10.15 5.76
C PRO A 25 13.24 -10.78 6.93
N GLU A 26 13.63 -12.05 6.85
CA GLU A 26 14.43 -12.73 7.89
C GLU A 26 15.83 -12.11 8.02
N LEU A 27 16.51 -11.87 6.90
CA LEU A 27 17.83 -11.22 6.87
C LEU A 27 17.75 -9.74 7.32
N HIS A 28 16.67 -9.05 6.97
CA HIS A 28 16.41 -7.70 7.44
C HIS A 28 16.20 -7.65 8.96
N ALA A 29 15.44 -8.58 9.53
CA ALA A 29 15.23 -8.71 10.97
C ALA A 29 16.54 -8.95 11.74
N ARG A 30 17.57 -9.48 11.07
CA ARG A 30 18.94 -9.68 11.60
C ARG A 30 19.85 -8.46 11.44
N GLY A 31 19.31 -7.34 10.94
CA GLY A 31 20.03 -6.08 10.77
C GLY A 31 20.83 -5.95 9.47
N LEU A 32 20.64 -6.85 8.50
CA LEU A 32 21.30 -6.77 7.19
C LEU A 32 20.49 -5.90 6.22
N ARG A 33 21.18 -5.04 5.47
CA ARG A 33 20.62 -4.32 4.32
C ARG A 33 20.77 -5.19 3.09
N VAL A 34 19.66 -5.79 2.67
CA VAL A 34 19.64 -6.79 1.58
C VAL A 34 19.17 -6.15 0.27
N GLY A 35 19.96 -6.30 -0.79
CA GLY A 35 19.56 -6.00 -2.16
C GLY A 35 19.10 -7.25 -2.90
N VAL A 36 18.20 -7.09 -3.88
CA VAL A 36 17.77 -8.20 -4.75
C VAL A 36 17.99 -7.81 -6.20
N VAL A 37 18.57 -8.73 -6.99
CA VAL A 37 18.79 -8.56 -8.43
C VAL A 37 18.13 -9.73 -9.15
N LYS A 38 17.29 -9.44 -10.15
CA LYS A 38 16.74 -10.48 -11.02
C LYS A 38 17.50 -10.49 -12.35
N HIS A 39 18.11 -11.63 -12.67
CA HIS A 39 18.83 -11.82 -13.93
C HIS A 39 18.03 -12.71 -14.89
N THR A 40 17.76 -12.20 -16.09
CA THR A 40 17.14 -12.94 -17.19
C THR A 40 18.04 -12.93 -18.42
N SER A 41 18.12 -14.06 -19.13
CA SER A 41 18.80 -14.17 -20.43
C SER A 41 17.90 -13.77 -21.61
N HIS A 42 16.59 -13.63 -21.38
CA HIS A 42 15.65 -13.20 -22.40
C HIS A 42 15.56 -11.67 -22.44
N PRO A 43 15.40 -11.06 -23.64
CA PRO A 43 15.16 -9.63 -23.77
C PRO A 43 13.97 -9.20 -22.90
N HIS A 44 14.21 -8.26 -22.00
CA HIS A 44 13.18 -7.66 -21.17
C HIS A 44 13.29 -6.13 -21.29
N PRO A 45 12.33 -5.47 -21.96
CA PRO A 45 12.39 -4.02 -22.14
C PRO A 45 12.32 -3.32 -20.78
N LEU A 46 13.32 -2.50 -20.46
CA LEU A 46 13.38 -1.73 -19.20
C LEU A 46 12.33 -0.60 -19.15
N HIS A 47 11.87 -0.16 -20.32
CA HIS A 47 10.86 0.87 -20.50
C HIS A 47 9.78 0.40 -21.48
N PRO A 48 8.48 0.62 -21.19
CA PRO A 48 7.41 0.30 -22.13
C PRO A 48 7.57 1.08 -23.43
N GLU A 49 7.28 0.43 -24.57
CA GLU A 49 7.36 1.10 -25.88
C GLU A 49 6.37 2.27 -25.99
N GLY A 50 6.79 3.34 -26.69
CA GLY A 50 5.97 4.53 -26.91
C GLY A 50 5.86 5.48 -25.72
N ARG A 51 6.53 5.19 -24.58
CA ARG A 51 6.65 6.11 -23.44
C ARG A 51 7.87 7.02 -23.57
N ASP A 52 7.82 8.19 -22.95
CA ASP A 52 8.90 9.18 -22.97
C ASP A 52 10.23 8.60 -22.47
N THR A 53 10.20 7.74 -21.44
CA THR A 53 11.40 7.07 -20.93
C THR A 53 12.05 6.13 -21.93
N ALA A 54 11.27 5.48 -22.81
CA ALA A 54 11.79 4.69 -23.91
C ALA A 54 12.43 5.58 -24.99
N HIS A 55 11.87 6.77 -25.24
CA HIS A 55 12.47 7.75 -26.15
C HIS A 55 13.80 8.28 -25.60
N HIS A 56 13.88 8.59 -24.30
CA HIS A 56 15.12 9.02 -23.65
C HIS A 56 16.22 7.94 -23.74
N ALA A 57 15.86 6.68 -23.49
CA ALA A 57 16.79 5.56 -23.64
C ALA A 57 17.28 5.40 -25.10
N ARG A 58 16.38 5.45 -26.08
CA ARG A 58 16.72 5.36 -27.52
C ARG A 58 17.55 6.54 -28.02
N ALA A 59 17.38 7.72 -27.43
CA ALA A 59 18.20 8.90 -27.70
C ALA A 59 19.64 8.79 -27.18
N GLY A 60 19.98 7.71 -26.45
CA GLY A 60 21.33 7.46 -25.96
C GLY A 60 21.61 8.03 -24.57
N ALA A 61 20.57 8.30 -23.76
CA ALA A 61 20.77 8.70 -22.38
C ALA A 61 21.60 7.64 -21.62
N ALA A 62 22.69 8.05 -20.98
CA ALA A 62 23.55 7.16 -20.20
C ALA A 62 22.86 6.61 -18.94
N LEU A 63 21.80 7.30 -18.49
CA LEU A 63 21.00 6.99 -17.31
C LEU A 63 19.57 7.48 -17.57
N VAL A 64 18.56 6.65 -17.31
CA VAL A 64 17.15 7.03 -17.34
C VAL A 64 16.55 6.75 -15.98
N VAL A 65 16.04 7.80 -15.33
CA VAL A 65 15.41 7.72 -14.02
C VAL A 65 13.91 7.95 -14.18
N PHE A 66 13.11 6.99 -13.73
CA PHE A 66 11.68 7.13 -13.56
C PHE A 66 11.41 7.30 -12.07
N ALA A 67 10.99 8.49 -11.66
CA ALA A 67 10.76 8.83 -10.27
C ALA A 67 9.29 9.20 -10.07
N THR A 68 8.65 8.55 -9.10
CA THR A 68 7.27 8.82 -8.67
C THR A 68 7.22 8.83 -7.14
N PRO A 69 6.13 9.32 -6.53
CA PRO A 69 5.94 9.24 -5.08
C PRO A 69 6.01 7.80 -4.53
N GLU A 70 5.64 6.81 -5.34
CA GLU A 70 5.65 5.38 -4.98
C GLU A 70 7.03 4.73 -5.10
N GLY A 71 7.99 5.40 -5.75
CA GLY A 71 9.37 4.91 -5.82
C GLY A 71 10.16 5.43 -7.00
N VAL A 72 11.41 4.97 -7.09
CA VAL A 72 12.34 5.33 -8.15
C VAL A 72 12.82 4.07 -8.85
N GLN A 73 12.64 4.01 -10.16
CA GLN A 73 13.32 3.06 -11.03
C GLN A 73 14.48 3.77 -11.73
N VAL A 74 15.69 3.25 -11.53
CA VAL A 74 16.88 3.69 -12.25
C VAL A 74 17.22 2.65 -13.30
N SER A 75 17.29 3.07 -14.55
CA SER A 75 17.65 2.22 -15.69
C SER A 75 18.96 2.71 -16.30
N LEU A 76 19.85 1.77 -16.57
CA LEU A 76 21.07 1.97 -17.34
C LEU A 76 20.83 1.36 -18.73
N PRO A 77 20.48 2.17 -19.75
CA PRO A 77 20.11 1.63 -21.07
C PRO A 77 21.24 0.84 -21.74
N SER A 78 22.48 1.18 -21.41
CA SER A 78 23.66 0.40 -21.76
C SER A 78 24.01 -0.56 -20.61
N PRO A 79 24.07 -1.88 -20.86
CA PRO A 79 24.38 -2.83 -19.80
C PRO A 79 25.81 -2.59 -19.27
N PRO A 80 26.02 -2.68 -17.95
CA PRO A 80 27.37 -2.62 -17.39
C PRO A 80 28.19 -3.80 -17.89
N ALA A 81 29.49 -3.58 -18.13
CA ALA A 81 30.39 -4.64 -18.60
C ALA A 81 30.47 -5.85 -17.65
N ARG A 82 30.23 -5.64 -16.34
CA ARG A 82 30.18 -6.68 -15.30
C ARG A 82 29.16 -6.30 -14.22
N LEU A 83 28.43 -7.27 -13.66
CA LEU A 83 27.54 -7.03 -12.52
C LEU A 83 28.28 -6.51 -11.29
N SER A 84 29.52 -6.95 -11.05
CA SER A 84 30.35 -6.44 -9.95
C SER A 84 30.48 -4.92 -9.99
N ALA A 85 30.67 -4.33 -11.18
CA ALA A 85 30.75 -2.88 -11.36
C ALA A 85 29.41 -2.16 -11.07
N LEU A 86 28.28 -2.85 -11.21
CA LEU A 86 26.97 -2.33 -10.80
C LEU A 86 26.82 -2.40 -9.26
N LEU A 87 27.20 -3.53 -8.65
CA LEU A 87 27.11 -3.71 -7.19
C LEU A 87 28.05 -2.78 -6.42
N GLU A 88 29.22 -2.46 -6.98
CA GLU A 88 30.15 -1.47 -6.42
C GLU A 88 29.52 -0.09 -6.25
N ARG A 89 28.55 0.29 -7.10
CA ARG A 89 27.82 1.57 -6.97
C ARG A 89 26.95 1.63 -5.71
N PHE A 90 26.64 0.48 -5.12
CA PHE A 90 25.85 0.35 -3.89
C PHE A 90 26.71 -0.09 -2.69
N ALA A 91 28.04 -0.05 -2.85
CA ALA A 91 28.97 -0.34 -1.76
C ALA A 91 28.74 0.59 -0.57
N GLY A 92 28.65 0.02 0.63
CA GLY A 92 28.35 0.77 1.86
C GLY A 92 26.87 1.01 2.14
N HIS A 93 25.98 0.78 1.18
CA HIS A 93 24.52 0.83 1.36
C HIS A 93 23.88 -0.54 1.57
N LEU A 94 24.50 -1.58 1.03
CA LEU A 94 24.05 -2.97 1.14
C LEU A 94 25.12 -3.80 1.85
N ASP A 95 24.65 -4.77 2.63
CA ASP A 95 25.49 -5.75 3.32
C ASP A 95 25.50 -7.08 2.55
N LEU A 96 24.38 -7.43 1.91
CA LEU A 96 24.19 -8.66 1.14
C LEU A 96 23.32 -8.41 -0.11
N VAL A 97 23.61 -9.08 -1.22
CA VAL A 97 22.85 -9.04 -2.47
C VAL A 97 22.44 -10.46 -2.86
N LEU A 98 21.14 -10.68 -3.03
CA LEU A 98 20.58 -11.93 -3.55
C LEU A 98 20.29 -11.78 -5.04
N VAL A 99 20.98 -12.57 -5.87
CA VAL A 99 20.80 -12.55 -7.32
C VAL A 99 19.94 -13.73 -7.74
N GLU A 100 18.67 -13.50 -8.10
CA GLU A 100 17.81 -14.52 -8.69
C GLU A 100 18.29 -14.84 -10.11
N GLY A 101 18.85 -16.03 -10.30
CA GLY A 101 19.39 -16.49 -11.59
C GLY A 101 20.90 -16.28 -11.72
N TRP A 102 21.36 -15.98 -12.95
CA TRP A 102 22.77 -15.88 -13.31
C TRP A 102 23.55 -17.20 -13.13
N LYS A 103 23.08 -18.26 -13.79
CA LYS A 103 23.70 -19.61 -13.75
C LYS A 103 25.18 -19.57 -14.16
N GLU A 104 25.53 -18.90 -15.25
CA GLU A 104 26.92 -18.90 -15.77
C GLU A 104 27.84 -17.84 -15.14
N GLY A 105 27.43 -17.27 -14.00
CA GLY A 105 28.12 -16.15 -13.36
C GLY A 105 29.26 -16.59 -12.45
N PRO A 106 30.19 -15.69 -12.12
CA PRO A 106 31.28 -15.99 -11.21
C PRO A 106 30.85 -15.98 -9.73
N LEU A 107 29.61 -15.62 -9.41
CA LEU A 107 29.13 -15.53 -8.03
C LEU A 107 28.96 -16.91 -7.38
N PRO A 108 29.16 -17.02 -6.05
CA PRO A 108 28.81 -18.24 -5.31
C PRO A 108 27.31 -18.52 -5.43
N LYS A 109 26.94 -19.80 -5.45
CA LYS A 109 25.56 -20.21 -5.76
C LYS A 109 24.91 -20.99 -4.63
N LEU A 110 23.63 -20.72 -4.42
CA LEU A 110 22.72 -21.58 -3.68
C LEU A 110 21.70 -22.13 -4.68
N GLU A 111 21.62 -23.45 -4.79
CA GLU A 111 20.70 -24.09 -5.73
C GLU A 111 19.40 -24.48 -5.07
N VAL A 112 18.28 -24.07 -5.68
CA VAL A 112 16.93 -24.49 -5.31
C VAL A 112 16.44 -25.51 -6.32
N TRP A 113 15.99 -26.65 -5.83
CA TRP A 113 15.45 -27.73 -6.64
C TRP A 113 14.17 -28.28 -6.03
N ARG A 114 13.27 -28.76 -6.91
CA ARG A 114 12.03 -29.43 -6.53
C ARG A 114 11.85 -30.69 -7.38
N GLU A 115 11.10 -31.63 -6.86
CA GLU A 115 10.72 -32.85 -7.57
C GLU A 115 9.97 -32.56 -8.88
N GLY A 116 10.20 -33.39 -9.89
CA GLY A 116 9.61 -33.23 -11.23
C GLY A 116 10.28 -32.19 -12.13
N LEU A 117 11.38 -31.57 -11.69
CA LEU A 117 12.25 -30.76 -12.56
C LEU A 117 13.50 -31.53 -13.00
N GLU A 118 14.21 -30.97 -13.99
CA GLU A 118 15.51 -31.49 -14.44
C GLU A 118 16.50 -31.66 -13.28
N ALA A 119 17.52 -32.49 -13.50
CA ALA A 119 18.54 -32.80 -12.50
C ALA A 119 19.22 -31.52 -11.97
N PRO A 120 19.61 -31.49 -10.68
CA PRO A 120 20.34 -30.38 -10.11
C PRO A 120 21.64 -30.08 -10.86
N LEU A 121 21.87 -28.79 -11.08
CA LEU A 121 23.08 -28.26 -11.69
C LEU A 121 24.31 -28.48 -10.79
N SER A 122 24.11 -28.57 -9.47
CA SER A 122 25.15 -28.88 -8.48
C SER A 122 25.87 -30.20 -8.73
N ALA A 123 25.23 -31.17 -9.40
CA ALA A 123 25.85 -32.46 -9.72
C ALA A 123 27.10 -32.31 -10.61
N THR A 124 27.19 -31.24 -11.40
CA THR A 124 28.31 -30.98 -12.33
C THR A 124 29.03 -29.67 -12.04
N ARG A 125 28.74 -29.01 -10.90
CA ARG A 125 29.21 -27.65 -10.59
C ARG A 125 29.83 -27.53 -9.21
N SER A 126 31.07 -27.08 -9.16
CA SER A 126 31.83 -26.85 -7.93
C SER A 126 31.54 -25.49 -7.26
N ASP A 127 30.91 -24.57 -7.97
CA ASP A 127 30.59 -23.20 -7.52
C ASP A 127 29.24 -23.08 -6.78
N VAL A 128 28.55 -24.20 -6.56
CA VAL A 128 27.34 -24.29 -5.73
C VAL A 128 27.72 -24.61 -4.29
N LEU A 129 27.47 -23.69 -3.38
CA LEU A 129 27.84 -23.77 -1.97
C LEU A 129 26.86 -24.60 -1.12
N ALA A 130 25.57 -24.52 -1.43
CA ALA A 130 24.51 -25.20 -0.68
C ALA A 130 23.33 -25.55 -1.58
N PHE A 131 22.58 -26.57 -1.14
CA PHE A 131 21.42 -27.08 -1.84
C PHE A 131 20.15 -26.90 -1.00
N VAL A 132 19.06 -26.47 -1.63
CA VAL A 132 17.74 -26.30 -1.02
C VAL A 132 16.75 -27.18 -1.76
N GLY A 133 16.23 -28.21 -1.08
CA GLY A 133 15.35 -29.20 -1.69
C GLY A 133 15.01 -30.35 -0.74
N PRO A 134 13.90 -31.07 -0.98
CA PRO A 134 13.32 -32.05 -0.05
C PRO A 134 14.29 -33.19 0.25
N GLU A 135 14.28 -33.76 1.46
CA GLU A 135 15.09 -34.93 1.81
C GLU A 135 14.93 -36.06 0.77
N GLY A 136 16.04 -36.66 0.32
CA GLY A 136 16.05 -37.74 -0.68
C GLY A 136 16.05 -37.34 -2.16
N GLY A 137 15.93 -36.04 -2.50
CA GLY A 137 16.09 -35.55 -3.88
C GLY A 137 17.47 -35.87 -4.51
N PRO A 138 17.60 -35.86 -5.85
CA PRO A 138 18.79 -36.29 -6.60
C PRO A 138 20.00 -35.43 -6.26
N GLY A 139 20.81 -35.88 -5.30
CA GLY A 139 21.99 -35.15 -4.82
C GLY A 139 23.03 -36.04 -4.14
N VAL A 140 22.94 -37.36 -4.34
CA VAL A 140 23.92 -38.32 -3.80
C VAL A 140 24.68 -38.93 -4.98
N GLY A 141 25.63 -38.17 -5.52
CA GLY A 141 26.58 -38.63 -6.52
C GLY A 141 27.81 -37.73 -6.50
N SER A 142 28.96 -38.29 -6.09
CA SER A 142 30.39 -37.88 -6.09
C SER A 142 30.85 -36.40 -6.09
N GLY A 143 29.99 -35.39 -6.22
CA GLY A 143 30.34 -33.95 -6.20
C GLY A 143 29.64 -33.13 -5.11
N MET A 144 28.68 -33.72 -4.39
CA MET A 144 27.91 -33.07 -3.29
C MET A 144 28.33 -33.50 -1.88
N GLU A 145 29.27 -34.44 -1.72
CA GLU A 145 29.76 -34.86 -0.41
C GLU A 145 30.33 -33.67 0.38
N GLY A 146 29.77 -33.39 1.56
CA GLY A 146 30.22 -32.33 2.47
C GLY A 146 29.57 -30.96 2.31
N ARG A 147 28.62 -30.76 1.36
CA ARG A 147 27.92 -29.46 1.20
C ARG A 147 26.62 -29.40 2.03
N PRO A 148 26.29 -28.25 2.64
CA PRO A 148 25.03 -28.09 3.39
C PRO A 148 23.79 -28.26 2.53
N ARG A 149 22.81 -29.00 3.08
CA ARG A 149 21.45 -29.14 2.53
C ARG A 149 20.47 -28.50 3.48
N PHE A 150 19.55 -27.72 2.94
CA PHE A 150 18.45 -27.13 3.69
C PHE A 150 17.11 -27.62 3.16
N ASP A 151 16.17 -27.81 4.08
CA ASP A 151 14.77 -27.95 3.72
C ASP A 151 14.29 -26.64 3.07
N PRO A 152 13.45 -26.69 2.01
CA PRO A 152 12.90 -25.49 1.40
C PRO A 152 12.18 -24.56 2.39
N GLU A 153 11.59 -25.09 3.47
CA GLU A 153 10.91 -24.31 4.50
C GLU A 153 11.83 -23.78 5.59
N ASP A 154 13.09 -24.22 5.67
CA ASP A 154 14.07 -23.77 6.65
C ASP A 154 14.70 -22.40 6.29
N THR A 155 13.86 -21.38 6.30
CA THR A 155 14.27 -20.00 6.00
C THR A 155 15.35 -19.50 6.98
N ARG A 156 15.25 -19.89 8.26
CA ARG A 156 16.19 -19.47 9.31
C ARG A 156 17.57 -20.10 9.14
N GLY A 157 17.65 -21.40 8.89
CA GLY A 157 18.92 -22.09 8.65
C GLY A 157 19.61 -21.60 7.38
N ILE A 158 18.85 -21.31 6.32
CA ILE A 158 19.39 -20.71 5.10
C ILE A 158 19.92 -19.30 5.37
N ALA A 159 19.20 -18.48 6.15
CA ALA A 159 19.67 -17.15 6.54
C ALA A 159 20.93 -17.21 7.42
N ASP A 160 21.02 -18.18 8.34
CA ASP A 160 22.22 -18.42 9.16
C ASP A 160 23.42 -18.76 8.29
N PHE A 161 23.22 -19.61 7.28
CA PHE A 161 24.26 -19.97 6.31
C PHE A 161 24.70 -18.77 5.48
N LEU A 162 23.78 -17.95 4.99
CA LEU A 162 24.10 -16.74 4.23
C LEU A 162 24.82 -15.68 5.06
N GLN A 163 24.66 -15.68 6.38
CA GLN A 163 25.33 -14.74 7.28
C GLN A 163 26.70 -15.27 7.76
N HIS A 164 26.84 -16.58 7.96
CA HIS A 164 27.97 -17.19 8.67
C HIS A 164 28.71 -18.31 7.91
N GLY A 165 28.41 -18.54 6.64
CA GLY A 165 28.90 -19.66 5.83
C GLY A 165 30.43 -19.81 5.68
N PRO A 166 30.89 -20.93 5.09
CA PRO A 166 32.30 -21.38 5.10
C PRO A 166 33.25 -20.36 4.47
N ARG A 167 34.42 -20.16 5.11
CA ARG A 167 35.36 -19.05 4.83
C ARG A 167 36.44 -19.35 3.78
N GLU A 168 36.58 -20.60 3.35
CA GLU A 168 37.59 -21.04 2.38
C GLU A 168 37.00 -21.06 0.97
N GLY A 169 37.69 -20.45 -0.01
CA GLY A 169 37.25 -20.40 -1.42
C GLY A 169 36.64 -19.09 -1.91
N GLY A 170 36.77 -17.98 -1.16
CA GLY A 170 36.35 -16.64 -1.62
C GLY A 170 35.10 -16.07 -0.93
N TRP A 171 34.63 -16.73 0.14
CA TRP A 171 33.59 -16.20 1.01
C TRP A 171 34.22 -15.53 2.25
N ARG A 172 34.12 -14.21 2.37
CA ARG A 172 34.50 -13.47 3.59
C ARG A 172 33.29 -12.69 4.12
N PRO A 173 32.67 -13.10 5.24
CA PRO A 173 31.87 -12.19 6.04
C PRO A 173 32.83 -11.26 6.78
N ALA A 174 32.80 -9.97 6.47
CA ALA A 174 33.48 -8.98 7.30
C ALA A 174 32.68 -8.82 8.59
N ALA A 175 33.37 -8.82 9.74
CA ALA A 175 32.82 -8.28 10.97
C ALA A 175 32.24 -6.88 10.69
N PRO A 176 31.13 -6.49 11.33
CA PRO A 176 30.51 -5.19 11.11
C PRO A 176 31.62 -4.13 11.18
N VAL A 177 31.75 -3.31 10.14
CA VAL A 177 32.74 -2.24 10.11
C VAL A 177 32.40 -1.28 11.23
N ARG A 178 33.05 -1.45 12.38
CA ARG A 178 33.13 -0.45 13.45
C ARG A 178 34.15 0.58 12.99
N SER A 179 33.75 1.53 12.14
CA SER A 179 34.42 2.82 12.15
C SER A 179 33.86 3.60 13.35
N GLU A 180 34.72 4.30 14.07
CA GLU A 180 34.36 5.22 15.15
C GLU A 180 33.05 5.93 14.84
N ALA A 181 32.12 5.85 15.78
CA ALA A 181 30.80 6.41 15.63
C ALA A 181 30.93 7.88 15.20
N PRO A 182 30.49 8.24 13.97
CA PRO A 182 30.01 9.59 13.78
C PRO A 182 28.91 9.74 14.83
N ALA A 183 28.97 10.82 15.63
CA ALA A 183 27.95 11.16 16.62
C ALA A 183 26.58 10.73 16.07
N PRO A 184 25.85 9.87 16.81
CA PRO A 184 24.93 8.87 16.27
C PRO A 184 24.25 9.44 15.03
N ALA A 185 24.75 9.05 13.86
CA ALA A 185 24.08 9.38 12.62
C ALA A 185 22.69 8.80 12.80
N ARG A 186 21.71 9.70 12.94
CA ARG A 186 20.28 9.40 13.09
C ARG A 186 20.04 8.13 12.30
N THR A 187 19.68 7.05 13.01
CA THR A 187 19.25 5.77 12.42
C THR A 187 18.62 6.10 11.09
N SER A 188 19.17 5.61 9.96
CA SER A 188 18.48 5.78 8.67
C SER A 188 17.03 5.41 8.95
N PRO A 189 16.10 6.37 8.86
CA PRO A 189 14.78 6.15 9.39
C PRO A 189 14.23 4.92 8.68
N ALA A 190 13.65 3.99 9.44
CA ALA A 190 12.80 2.96 8.85
C ALA A 190 11.99 3.65 7.74
N VAL A 191 12.01 3.09 6.53
CA VAL A 191 11.31 3.70 5.40
C VAL A 191 9.88 3.92 5.86
N LEU A 192 9.55 5.19 6.12
CA LEU A 192 8.27 5.55 6.70
C LEU A 192 7.22 5.29 5.61
N PRO A 193 6.03 4.79 6.00
CA PRO A 193 4.97 4.66 5.02
C PRO A 193 4.60 6.05 4.46
N PRO A 194 4.10 6.12 3.21
CA PRO A 194 3.65 7.38 2.64
C PRO A 194 2.64 8.07 3.56
N GLY A 195 2.91 9.33 3.91
CA GLY A 195 2.08 10.09 4.84
C GLY A 195 2.56 10.12 6.29
N VAL A 196 3.78 9.67 6.59
CA VAL A 196 4.42 9.80 7.90
C VAL A 196 5.71 10.62 7.80
N THR A 197 5.98 11.45 8.79
CA THR A 197 7.19 12.28 8.86
C THR A 197 7.74 12.36 10.29
N TRP A 198 9.02 12.64 10.44
CA TRP A 198 9.65 12.80 11.76
C TRP A 198 9.51 14.24 12.26
N ARG A 199 9.17 14.41 13.54
CA ARG A 199 9.21 15.70 14.24
C ARG A 199 9.91 15.58 15.59
N PRO A 200 10.65 16.60 16.03
CA PRO A 200 11.23 16.60 17.37
C PRO A 200 10.12 16.66 18.43
N VAL A 201 10.27 15.88 19.49
CA VAL A 201 9.35 15.80 20.63
C VAL A 201 10.12 15.72 21.94
N ARG A 202 9.52 16.21 23.02
CA ARG A 202 9.92 15.94 24.40
C ARG A 202 8.76 15.28 25.13
N ARG A 203 9.02 14.18 25.83
CA ARG A 203 7.97 13.43 26.56
C ARG A 203 8.04 13.78 28.04
N HIS A 204 6.90 14.09 28.63
CA HIS A 204 6.78 14.25 30.07
C HIS A 204 6.21 12.98 30.69
N THR A 205 6.85 12.44 31.73
CA THR A 205 6.25 11.41 32.58
C THR A 205 6.09 11.94 34.00
N ALA A 206 5.11 11.42 34.75
CA ALA A 206 4.88 11.83 36.13
C ALA A 206 6.12 11.58 37.02
N ASP A 207 6.89 10.53 36.73
CA ASP A 207 8.02 10.08 37.55
C ASP A 207 9.36 10.72 37.16
N SER A 208 9.55 11.06 35.87
CA SER A 208 10.85 11.52 35.35
C SER A 208 10.85 12.94 34.77
N GLY A 209 9.74 13.67 34.85
CA GLY A 209 9.63 15.02 34.31
C GLY A 209 9.77 15.04 32.79
N LEU A 210 10.22 16.18 32.22
CA LEU A 210 10.38 16.38 30.79
C LEU A 210 11.68 15.75 30.26
N SER A 211 11.58 14.89 29.24
CA SER A 211 12.73 14.24 28.60
C SER A 211 13.52 15.18 27.69
N ASP A 212 14.74 14.76 27.33
CA ASP A 212 15.47 15.30 26.19
C ASP A 212 14.66 15.14 24.89
N GLU A 213 15.01 15.97 23.91
CA GLU A 213 14.40 15.98 22.58
C GLU A 213 14.77 14.72 21.78
N ARG A 214 13.77 14.11 21.15
CA ARG A 214 13.90 12.91 20.30
C ARG A 214 12.99 13.04 19.08
N ASP A 215 13.24 12.27 18.03
CA ASP A 215 12.33 12.22 16.88
C ASP A 215 11.11 11.34 17.20
N ASP A 216 9.91 11.81 16.85
CA ASP A 216 8.65 11.05 16.86
C ASP A 216 8.03 10.98 15.47
N ALA A 217 7.38 9.86 15.17
CA ALA A 217 6.70 9.67 13.91
C ALA A 217 5.30 10.29 13.98
N VAL A 218 5.02 11.25 13.11
CA VAL A 218 3.73 11.94 13.06
C VAL A 218 3.11 11.84 11.68
N ALA A 219 1.79 11.89 11.62
CA ALA A 219 1.07 11.91 10.35
C ALA A 219 1.34 13.21 9.60
N ILE A 220 1.51 13.12 8.27
CA ILE A 220 1.53 14.27 7.37
C ILE A 220 0.09 14.72 7.15
N GLU A 221 -0.13 16.02 7.35
CA GLU A 221 -1.37 16.73 7.04
C GLU A 221 -1.00 17.89 6.13
N GLU A 222 -1.53 17.90 4.91
CA GLU A 222 -1.36 19.02 3.97
C GLU A 222 -2.70 19.37 3.33
N PRO A 223 -2.91 20.63 2.91
CA PRO A 223 -4.08 21.00 2.15
C PRO A 223 -4.05 20.38 0.75
N LEU A 224 -5.20 19.92 0.28
CA LEU A 224 -5.46 19.55 -1.10
C LEU A 224 -6.54 20.47 -1.67
N ASP A 225 -6.17 21.23 -2.69
CA ASP A 225 -7.08 22.05 -3.51
C ASP A 225 -7.63 21.21 -4.66
N ILE A 226 -8.93 20.97 -4.65
CA ILE A 226 -9.66 20.24 -5.68
C ILE A 226 -10.27 21.25 -6.63
N ARG A 227 -9.82 21.25 -7.88
CA ARG A 227 -10.30 22.15 -8.93
C ARG A 227 -11.06 21.42 -10.00
N VAL A 228 -12.08 22.05 -10.55
CA VAL A 228 -12.80 21.59 -11.74
C VAL A 228 -12.76 22.72 -12.76
N SER A 229 -12.16 22.46 -13.92
CA SER A 229 -12.06 23.45 -15.00
C SER A 229 -11.45 24.79 -14.56
N GLY A 230 -10.46 24.74 -13.66
CA GLY A 230 -9.73 25.89 -13.12
C GLY A 230 -10.32 26.51 -11.85
N ASP A 231 -11.56 26.18 -11.47
CA ASP A 231 -12.22 26.72 -10.28
C ASP A 231 -12.03 25.81 -9.06
N THR A 232 -11.61 26.36 -7.93
CA THR A 232 -11.55 25.64 -6.65
C THR A 232 -12.96 25.27 -6.18
N VAL A 233 -13.18 23.96 -6.06
CA VAL A 233 -14.43 23.36 -5.58
C VAL A 233 -14.35 23.05 -4.08
N ALA A 234 -13.21 22.58 -3.60
CA ALA A 234 -13.00 22.29 -2.19
C ALA A 234 -11.51 22.33 -1.82
N ILE A 235 -11.23 22.71 -0.57
CA ILE A 235 -9.91 22.55 0.05
C ILE A 235 -10.07 21.67 1.29
N THR A 236 -9.40 20.52 1.31
CA THR A 236 -9.43 19.59 2.46
C THR A 236 -8.03 19.33 2.98
N LEU A 237 -7.89 19.09 4.29
CA LEU A 237 -6.64 18.65 4.88
C LEU A 237 -6.58 17.12 4.82
N ARG A 238 -5.52 16.55 4.25
CA ARG A 238 -5.41 15.11 3.97
C ARG A 238 -4.04 14.52 4.29
N THR A 239 -4.00 13.19 4.37
CA THR A 239 -2.75 12.44 4.31
C THR A 239 -2.42 12.12 2.84
N PRO A 240 -1.23 12.53 2.33
CA PRO A 240 -0.87 12.41 0.92
C PRO A 240 -0.78 10.95 0.43
N GLY A 241 -0.94 10.74 -0.88
CA GLY A 241 -0.59 9.48 -1.57
C GLY A 241 -1.76 8.73 -2.22
N ALA A 242 -3.00 9.12 -1.93
CA ALA A 242 -4.21 8.50 -2.50
C ALA A 242 -5.20 9.54 -3.04
N ASP A 243 -4.68 10.67 -3.55
CA ASP A 243 -5.47 11.85 -3.87
C ASP A 243 -6.42 11.61 -5.04
N ARG A 244 -6.05 10.76 -6.01
CA ARG A 244 -6.95 10.35 -7.11
C ARG A 244 -8.24 9.72 -6.58
N PHE A 245 -8.11 8.86 -5.57
CA PHE A 245 -9.26 8.21 -4.95
C PHE A 245 -10.03 9.20 -4.08
N LEU A 246 -9.34 10.01 -3.27
CA LEU A 246 -9.98 11.02 -2.44
C LEU A 246 -10.84 11.99 -3.27
N VAL A 247 -10.28 12.54 -4.36
CA VAL A 247 -10.99 13.49 -5.22
C VAL A 247 -12.16 12.81 -5.92
N THR A 248 -11.97 11.60 -6.44
CA THR A 248 -13.06 10.86 -7.10
C THR A 248 -14.20 10.58 -6.12
N GLY A 249 -13.89 10.07 -4.93
CA GLY A 249 -14.90 9.77 -3.92
C GLY A 249 -15.60 11.01 -3.42
N PHE A 250 -14.88 12.12 -3.25
CA PHE A 250 -15.47 13.42 -2.89
C PHE A 250 -16.48 13.88 -3.94
N LEU A 251 -16.09 13.94 -5.22
CA LEU A 251 -16.99 14.37 -6.30
C LEU A 251 -18.21 13.45 -6.42
N PHE A 252 -18.00 12.15 -6.24
CA PHE A 252 -19.08 11.16 -6.29
C PHE A 252 -20.05 11.33 -5.11
N ALA A 253 -19.53 11.50 -3.89
CA ALA A 253 -20.32 11.69 -2.68
C ALA A 253 -21.14 13.00 -2.70
N GLU A 254 -20.58 14.06 -3.29
CA GLU A 254 -21.28 15.34 -3.49
C GLU A 254 -22.25 15.30 -4.68
N GLY A 255 -22.25 14.22 -5.47
CA GLY A 255 -23.13 14.04 -6.63
C GLY A 255 -22.75 14.91 -7.83
N LEU A 256 -21.48 15.31 -7.93
CA LEU A 256 -20.92 15.99 -9.11
C LEU A 256 -20.58 15.00 -10.23
N ILE A 257 -20.34 13.73 -9.88
CA ILE A 257 -20.17 12.63 -10.83
C ILE A 257 -21.04 11.44 -10.41
N HIS A 258 -21.42 10.61 -11.37
CA HIS A 258 -22.16 9.36 -11.20
C HIS A 258 -21.29 8.12 -11.32
N GLY A 259 -20.16 8.19 -12.04
CA GLY A 259 -19.25 7.07 -12.27
C GLY A 259 -17.90 7.53 -12.80
N ALA A 260 -16.99 6.59 -13.04
CA ALA A 260 -15.64 6.88 -13.56
C ALA A 260 -15.68 7.49 -14.96
N GLU A 261 -16.71 7.18 -15.76
CA GLU A 261 -16.93 7.73 -17.10
C GLU A 261 -17.14 9.24 -17.15
N ASP A 262 -17.52 9.86 -16.03
CA ASP A 262 -17.74 11.31 -15.92
C ASP A 262 -16.41 12.08 -15.75
N LEU A 263 -15.30 11.37 -15.52
CA LEU A 263 -13.96 11.94 -15.38
C LEU A 263 -13.22 11.87 -16.71
N GLY A 264 -13.02 13.03 -17.36
CA GLY A 264 -12.17 13.17 -18.54
C GLY A 264 -10.68 13.23 -18.21
N GLY A 265 -10.33 13.72 -17.02
CA GLY A 265 -8.94 13.82 -16.55
C GLY A 265 -8.86 14.18 -15.07
N LEU A 266 -7.79 13.73 -14.42
CA LEU A 266 -7.48 14.05 -13.03
C LEU A 266 -5.96 14.08 -12.89
N VAL A 267 -5.41 15.28 -12.69
CA VAL A 267 -3.95 15.53 -12.72
C VAL A 267 -3.52 16.43 -11.57
N HIS A 268 -2.35 16.16 -11.00
CA HIS A 268 -1.74 17.12 -10.08
C HIS A 268 -1.19 18.31 -10.85
N CYS A 269 -1.43 19.52 -10.35
CA CYS A 269 -0.89 20.75 -10.91
C CYS A 269 0.53 21.06 -10.38
N GLY A 270 1.24 21.90 -11.14
CA GLY A 270 2.59 22.37 -10.82
C GLY A 270 3.70 21.44 -11.32
N ARG A 271 4.94 21.79 -11.00
CA ARG A 271 6.14 20.98 -11.27
C ARG A 271 6.81 20.52 -9.98
N PRO A 272 7.51 19.36 -10.00
CA PRO A 272 8.33 18.93 -8.87
C PRO A 272 9.22 20.06 -8.35
N GLY A 273 9.05 20.44 -7.07
CA GLY A 273 9.82 21.49 -6.40
C GLY A 273 9.13 22.87 -6.33
N GLU A 274 7.98 23.05 -6.96
CA GLU A 274 7.16 24.27 -6.81
C GLU A 274 6.32 24.22 -5.52
N GLU A 275 6.10 25.39 -4.91
CA GLU A 275 5.20 25.52 -3.75
C GLU A 275 3.77 25.12 -4.14
N GLY A 276 3.19 24.16 -3.42
CA GLY A 276 1.87 23.60 -3.75
C GLY A 276 1.89 22.45 -4.77
N TYR A 277 3.05 22.06 -5.32
CA TYR A 277 3.15 20.85 -6.13
C TYR A 277 2.72 19.61 -5.34
N GLY A 278 1.82 18.80 -5.90
CA GLY A 278 1.21 17.66 -5.20
C GLY A 278 0.02 18.01 -4.30
N ASN A 279 -0.28 19.31 -4.11
CA ASN A 279 -1.36 19.79 -3.25
C ASN A 279 -2.53 20.43 -4.01
N THR A 280 -2.51 20.36 -5.34
CA THR A 280 -3.63 20.77 -6.19
C THR A 280 -3.92 19.66 -7.19
N VAL A 281 -5.19 19.25 -7.29
CA VAL A 281 -5.68 18.31 -8.30
C VAL A 281 -6.68 19.01 -9.20
N GLU A 282 -6.36 19.07 -10.49
CA GLU A 282 -7.24 19.56 -11.54
C GLU A 282 -8.06 18.41 -12.13
N VAL A 283 -9.37 18.60 -12.12
CA VAL A 283 -10.35 17.67 -12.66
C VAL A 283 -10.89 18.24 -13.97
N THR A 284 -10.78 17.43 -15.02
CA THR A 284 -11.41 17.71 -16.31
C THR A 284 -12.66 16.83 -16.44
N PRO A 285 -13.87 17.42 -16.54
CA PRO A 285 -15.09 16.66 -16.81
C PRO A 285 -15.01 15.91 -18.15
N ALA A 286 -15.72 14.78 -18.26
CA ALA A 286 -15.86 14.09 -19.53
C ALA A 286 -16.61 14.98 -20.55
N PRO A 287 -16.38 14.79 -21.87
CA PRO A 287 -17.05 15.58 -22.90
C PRO A 287 -18.57 15.56 -22.77
N GLY A 288 -19.19 16.73 -22.69
CA GLY A 288 -20.64 16.90 -22.58
C GLY A 288 -21.21 16.86 -21.16
N LEU A 289 -20.39 16.56 -20.14
CA LEU A 289 -20.79 16.66 -18.74
C LEU A 289 -20.66 18.11 -18.26
N VAL A 290 -21.73 18.65 -17.69
CA VAL A 290 -21.71 19.94 -16.97
C VAL A 290 -21.84 19.65 -15.48
N MET A 291 -20.78 19.94 -14.73
CA MET A 291 -20.80 19.83 -13.27
C MET A 291 -21.45 21.08 -12.68
N ASP A 292 -22.50 20.91 -11.88
CA ASP A 292 -23.13 21.99 -11.14
C ASP A 292 -22.24 22.38 -9.94
N LEU A 293 -21.26 23.25 -10.20
CA LEU A 293 -20.35 23.75 -9.18
C LEU A 293 -21.04 24.71 -8.21
N GLU A 294 -22.20 25.29 -8.55
CA GLU A 294 -22.99 26.10 -7.62
C GLU A 294 -23.54 25.25 -6.46
N ARG A 295 -23.89 23.99 -6.72
CA ARG A 295 -24.27 23.01 -5.70
C ARG A 295 -23.23 22.84 -4.59
N VAL A 296 -21.94 22.95 -4.91
CA VAL A 296 -20.83 22.84 -3.95
C VAL A 296 -20.37 24.21 -3.44
N SER A 297 -20.36 25.24 -4.30
CA SER A 297 -19.90 26.58 -3.93
C SER A 297 -20.89 27.36 -3.05
N ALA A 298 -22.21 27.18 -3.23
CA ALA A 298 -23.23 27.69 -2.31
C ALA A 298 -23.10 27.09 -0.89
N THR A 299 -22.43 25.95 -0.80
CA THR A 299 -22.25 25.15 0.41
C THR A 299 -20.95 25.55 1.14
N ARG A 300 -19.94 26.14 0.46
CA ARG A 300 -18.57 26.25 1.02
C ARG A 300 -17.74 27.50 0.69
N ARG A 301 -18.29 28.60 0.13
CA ARG A 301 -17.50 29.85 -0.06
C ARG A 301 -16.80 30.25 1.26
N GLY A 302 -15.47 30.16 1.27
CA GLY A 302 -14.60 30.70 2.32
C GLY A 302 -14.46 29.89 3.61
N THR A 303 -14.96 28.65 3.68
CA THR A 303 -14.82 27.84 4.90
C THR A 303 -13.75 26.77 4.69
N LEU A 304 -12.63 26.88 5.41
CA LEU A 304 -11.75 25.73 5.67
C LEU A 304 -12.63 24.58 6.16
N THR A 305 -12.81 23.53 5.36
CA THR A 305 -13.41 22.30 5.85
C THR A 305 -12.44 21.68 6.83
N THR A 306 -12.54 22.12 8.09
CA THR A 306 -11.90 21.43 9.20
C THR A 306 -12.42 20.00 9.19
N ALA A 307 -11.58 19.03 9.52
CA ALA A 307 -11.93 17.60 9.61
C ALA A 307 -13.11 17.28 10.56
N ALA A 308 -13.75 18.30 11.14
CA ALA A 308 -14.83 18.26 12.10
C ALA A 308 -16.24 18.56 11.54
N CYS A 309 -16.42 19.27 10.43
CA CYS A 309 -17.75 19.80 10.06
C CYS A 309 -18.35 19.17 8.78
N GLY A 310 -19.14 18.10 8.96
CA GLY A 310 -19.86 17.39 7.91
C GLY A 310 -21.19 17.98 7.44
N VAL A 311 -21.54 19.21 7.86
CA VAL A 311 -22.87 19.82 7.56
C VAL A 311 -22.77 21.32 7.31
N CYS A 312 -21.67 21.82 6.74
CA CYS A 312 -21.61 23.23 6.38
C CYS A 312 -22.17 23.41 4.96
N GLY A 313 -23.43 23.86 4.85
CA GLY A 313 -23.91 24.64 3.69
C GLY A 313 -25.13 24.18 2.87
N ARG A 314 -25.90 23.15 3.25
CA ARG A 314 -27.15 22.78 2.53
C ARG A 314 -28.40 23.33 3.24
N ARG A 315 -29.48 23.61 2.48
CA ARG A 315 -30.64 24.46 2.84
C ARG A 315 -31.45 23.99 4.08
N SER A 316 -31.48 22.69 4.38
CA SER A 316 -31.95 22.13 5.65
C SER A 316 -31.44 20.68 5.83
N VAL A 317 -31.42 20.18 7.07
CA VAL A 317 -31.07 18.77 7.36
C VAL A 317 -32.09 17.80 6.78
N ASP A 318 -33.37 18.18 6.70
CA ASP A 318 -34.40 17.33 6.11
C ASP A 318 -34.21 17.15 4.61
N ASP A 319 -33.82 18.21 3.88
CA ASP A 319 -33.50 18.12 2.45
C ASP A 319 -32.29 17.20 2.21
N LEU A 320 -31.30 17.25 3.10
CA LEU A 320 -30.13 16.40 3.07
C LEU A 320 -30.47 14.92 3.22
N VAL A 321 -31.34 14.63 4.17
CA VAL A 321 -31.81 13.27 4.44
C VAL A 321 -32.69 12.79 3.28
N ALA A 322 -33.56 13.64 2.72
CA ALA A 322 -34.45 13.30 1.61
C ALA A 322 -33.71 13.03 0.29
N ALA A 323 -32.55 13.66 0.09
CA ALA A 323 -31.70 13.42 -1.09
C ALA A 323 -31.06 12.02 -1.10
N CYS A 324 -30.99 11.33 0.05
CA CYS A 324 -30.44 9.99 0.15
C CYS A 324 -31.52 8.94 -0.15
N HIS A 325 -31.49 8.38 -1.35
CA HIS A 325 -32.42 7.31 -1.73
C HIS A 325 -32.17 6.02 -0.92
N PRO A 326 -33.21 5.22 -0.63
CA PRO A 326 -33.05 3.93 0.02
C PRO A 326 -32.05 3.02 -0.70
N VAL A 327 -31.14 2.44 0.08
CA VAL A 327 -30.15 1.48 -0.38
C VAL A 327 -30.83 0.11 -0.55
N PRO A 328 -30.61 -0.60 -1.67
CA PRO A 328 -31.13 -1.96 -1.83
C PRO A 328 -30.69 -2.88 -0.68
N PRO A 329 -31.47 -3.92 -0.33
CA PRO A 329 -31.15 -4.82 0.76
C PRO A 329 -29.73 -5.42 0.70
N GLY A 330 -29.19 -5.68 -0.49
CA GLY A 330 -27.90 -6.35 -0.63
C GLY A 330 -27.94 -7.80 -0.09
N PRO A 331 -26.82 -8.51 -0.12
CA PRO A 331 -26.73 -9.86 0.41
C PRO A 331 -26.72 -9.85 1.95
N PRO A 332 -27.19 -10.93 2.60
CA PRO A 332 -26.99 -11.10 4.03
C PRO A 332 -25.50 -11.16 4.39
N PHE A 333 -25.16 -10.77 5.61
CA PHE A 333 -23.79 -10.71 6.10
C PHE A 333 -23.65 -11.45 7.43
N SER A 334 -22.59 -12.25 7.57
CA SER A 334 -22.34 -13.05 8.78
C SER A 334 -22.04 -12.17 10.00
N ALA A 335 -22.66 -12.48 11.14
CA ALA A 335 -22.42 -11.79 12.40
C ALA A 335 -20.97 -11.96 12.89
N SER A 336 -20.38 -13.15 12.76
CA SER A 336 -18.97 -13.37 13.15
C SER A 336 -18.01 -12.60 12.26
N VAL A 337 -18.26 -12.57 10.94
CA VAL A 337 -17.46 -11.76 10.01
C VAL A 337 -17.58 -10.29 10.38
N LEU A 338 -18.79 -9.76 10.62
CA LEU A 338 -19.00 -8.37 11.02
C LEU A 338 -18.23 -8.02 12.30
N ALA A 339 -18.29 -8.90 13.30
CA ALA A 339 -17.60 -8.72 14.57
C ALA A 339 -16.06 -8.71 14.45
N SER A 340 -15.50 -9.33 13.40
CA SER A 340 -14.04 -9.39 13.12
C SER A 340 -13.51 -8.26 12.21
N THR A 341 -14.40 -7.38 11.73
CA THR A 341 -14.02 -6.31 10.80
C THR A 341 -13.06 -5.25 11.37
N PRO A 342 -13.09 -4.90 12.68
CA PRO A 342 -12.09 -4.00 13.26
C PRO A 342 -10.67 -4.56 13.17
N GLU A 343 -10.50 -5.87 13.38
CA GLU A 343 -9.20 -6.55 13.29
C GLU A 343 -8.69 -6.54 11.84
N ARG A 344 -9.58 -6.78 10.87
CA ARG A 344 -9.26 -6.66 9.43
C ARG A 344 -8.85 -5.24 9.05
N LEU A 345 -9.57 -4.22 9.53
CA LEU A 345 -9.23 -2.81 9.28
C LEU A 345 -7.88 -2.44 9.92
N ARG A 346 -7.59 -2.94 11.13
CA ARG A 346 -6.32 -2.68 11.81
C ARG A 346 -5.12 -3.27 11.08
N ALA A 347 -5.29 -4.39 10.37
CA ALA A 347 -4.22 -5.00 9.58
C ALA A 347 -3.78 -4.15 8.37
N THR A 348 -4.64 -3.22 7.91
CA THR A 348 -4.34 -2.33 6.77
C THR A 348 -3.87 -0.94 7.21
N GLN A 349 -3.70 -0.70 8.52
CA GLN A 349 -3.44 0.61 9.12
C GLN A 349 -1.94 0.88 9.37
N LEU A 350 -1.16 1.05 8.30
CA LEU A 350 0.29 1.27 8.40
C LEU A 350 0.61 2.61 9.05
N ASN A 351 -0.02 3.70 8.63
CA ASN A 351 0.26 5.04 9.14
C ASN A 351 -0.18 5.17 10.61
N PHE A 352 -1.32 4.60 10.99
CA PHE A 352 -1.76 4.59 12.38
C PHE A 352 -0.80 3.80 13.28
N ALA A 353 -0.24 2.69 12.80
CA ALA A 353 0.73 1.91 13.58
C ALA A 353 1.99 2.73 13.94
N HIS A 354 2.38 3.68 13.10
CA HIS A 354 3.49 4.59 13.36
C HIS A 354 3.10 5.84 14.16
N THR A 355 1.91 6.38 13.94
CA THR A 355 1.59 7.76 14.36
C THR A 355 0.47 7.86 15.39
N GLY A 356 -0.43 6.88 15.43
CA GLY A 356 -1.69 6.96 16.18
C GLY A 356 -2.62 8.11 15.75
N GLY A 357 -2.29 8.85 14.69
CA GLY A 357 -2.86 10.16 14.36
C GLY A 357 -3.77 10.19 13.14
N VAL A 358 -4.16 9.03 12.61
CA VAL A 358 -5.01 8.93 11.42
C VAL A 358 -6.24 8.08 11.66
N HIS A 359 -7.27 8.30 10.84
CA HIS A 359 -8.42 7.42 10.70
C HIS A 359 -8.22 6.47 9.53
N ALA A 360 -8.92 5.34 9.55
CA ALA A 360 -9.10 4.46 8.41
C ALA A 360 -10.57 4.14 8.12
N ALA A 361 -10.82 3.78 6.87
CA ALA A 361 -12.05 3.17 6.37
C ALA A 361 -11.71 2.00 5.43
N ALA A 362 -12.59 1.01 5.35
CA ALA A 362 -12.50 -0.06 4.36
C ALA A 362 -13.88 -0.48 3.85
N ALA A 363 -13.96 -0.85 2.58
CA ALA A 363 -15.11 -1.51 1.98
C ALA A 363 -14.82 -3.00 1.81
N LEU A 364 -15.76 -3.84 2.23
CA LEU A 364 -15.68 -5.30 2.14
C LEU A 364 -16.82 -5.83 1.28
N ASP A 365 -16.58 -6.93 0.58
CA ASP A 365 -17.62 -7.67 -0.14
C ASP A 365 -18.47 -8.54 0.80
N ALA A 366 -19.44 -9.28 0.25
CA ALA A 366 -20.34 -10.15 1.02
C ALA A 366 -19.65 -11.32 1.75
N HIS A 367 -18.42 -11.66 1.36
CA HIS A 367 -17.60 -12.69 1.97
C HIS A 367 -16.66 -12.12 3.06
N GLY A 368 -16.62 -10.79 3.20
CA GLY A 368 -15.74 -10.09 4.13
C GLY A 368 -14.36 -9.78 3.55
N GLU A 369 -14.15 -9.99 2.24
CA GLU A 369 -12.88 -9.67 1.60
C GLU A 369 -12.77 -8.16 1.35
N VAL A 370 -11.58 -7.61 1.59
CA VAL A 370 -11.34 -6.16 1.49
C VAL A 370 -11.23 -5.76 0.02
N LEU A 371 -12.13 -4.90 -0.43
CA LEU A 371 -12.13 -4.32 -1.78
C LEU A 371 -11.27 -3.06 -1.87
N ALA A 372 -11.30 -2.25 -0.82
CA ALA A 372 -10.55 -1.00 -0.71
C ALA A 372 -10.37 -0.64 0.77
N ALA A 373 -9.18 -0.20 1.17
CA ALA A 373 -8.90 0.28 2.52
C ALA A 373 -7.89 1.42 2.48
N PHE A 374 -8.20 2.52 3.18
CA PHE A 374 -7.36 3.72 3.16
C PHE A 374 -7.32 4.41 4.52
N GLU A 375 -6.20 5.09 4.77
CA GLU A 375 -5.97 5.96 5.91
C GLU A 375 -5.99 7.44 5.51
N ASP A 376 -6.44 8.28 6.43
CA ASP A 376 -6.36 9.73 6.34
C ASP A 376 -6.52 10.39 7.72
N VAL A 377 -5.88 11.54 7.94
CA VAL A 377 -6.12 12.39 9.13
C VAL A 377 -7.60 12.73 9.29
N GLY A 378 -8.36 12.87 8.20
CA GLY A 378 -9.80 13.07 8.20
C GLY A 378 -10.58 11.77 8.00
N ARG A 379 -11.47 11.41 8.94
CA ARG A 379 -12.35 10.22 8.79
C ARG A 379 -13.20 10.26 7.51
N HIS A 380 -13.63 11.44 7.07
CA HIS A 380 -14.45 11.61 5.86
C HIS A 380 -13.63 11.37 4.60
N ASN A 381 -12.38 11.83 4.60
CA ASN A 381 -11.43 11.65 3.51
C ASN A 381 -11.03 10.18 3.36
N ALA A 382 -10.87 9.44 4.48
CA ALA A 382 -10.65 8.00 4.44
C ALA A 382 -11.81 7.27 3.73
N VAL A 383 -13.06 7.66 4.01
CA VAL A 383 -14.24 7.14 3.30
C VAL A 383 -14.25 7.58 1.83
N ASP A 384 -13.91 8.84 1.51
CA ASP A 384 -13.83 9.30 0.12
C ASP A 384 -12.80 8.48 -0.67
N LYS A 385 -11.62 8.19 -0.09
CA LYS A 385 -10.63 7.32 -0.74
C LYS A 385 -11.20 5.92 -1.01
N VAL A 386 -11.90 5.33 -0.06
CA VAL A 386 -12.58 4.03 -0.26
C VAL A 386 -13.62 4.11 -1.38
N VAL A 387 -14.50 5.11 -1.35
CA VAL A 387 -15.54 5.29 -2.39
C VAL A 387 -14.92 5.53 -3.75
N GLY A 388 -13.88 6.36 -3.84
CA GLY A 388 -13.18 6.64 -5.08
C GLY A 388 -12.49 5.42 -5.67
N ALA A 389 -11.87 4.57 -4.84
CA ALA A 389 -11.32 3.30 -5.30
C ALA A 389 -12.41 2.36 -5.81
N LEU A 390 -13.57 2.27 -5.13
CA LEU A 390 -14.71 1.51 -5.62
C LEU A 390 -15.20 2.01 -7.00
N VAL A 391 -15.22 3.33 -7.22
CA VAL A 391 -15.62 3.92 -8.51
C VAL A 391 -14.59 3.63 -9.60
N LEU A 392 -13.30 3.87 -9.33
CA LEU A 392 -12.24 3.76 -10.34
C LEU A 392 -11.83 2.31 -10.65
N GLU A 393 -11.78 1.45 -9.63
CA GLU A 393 -11.20 0.11 -9.74
C GLU A 393 -12.26 -0.99 -9.80
N HIS A 394 -13.39 -0.80 -9.11
CA HIS A 394 -14.46 -1.80 -9.03
C HIS A 394 -15.70 -1.44 -9.87
N GLY A 395 -15.63 -0.36 -10.67
CA GLY A 395 -16.68 0.04 -11.59
C GLY A 395 -18.00 0.40 -10.92
N LEU A 396 -17.95 0.91 -9.67
CA LEU A 396 -19.15 1.29 -8.93
C LEU A 396 -20.01 2.25 -9.77
N ARG A 397 -21.24 1.81 -10.09
CA ARG A 397 -22.22 2.53 -10.94
C ARG A 397 -21.80 2.78 -12.39
N SER A 398 -20.74 2.15 -12.89
CA SER A 398 -20.37 2.32 -14.30
C SER A 398 -21.39 1.67 -15.24
N ALA A 399 -21.81 2.41 -16.26
CA ALA A 399 -22.68 1.88 -17.31
C ALA A 399 -22.00 0.83 -18.20
N ARG A 400 -20.65 0.87 -18.29
CA ARG A 400 -19.85 0.01 -19.19
C ARG A 400 -19.30 -1.24 -18.51
N THR A 401 -19.08 -1.17 -17.19
CA THR A 401 -18.52 -2.26 -16.37
C THR A 401 -19.53 -2.80 -15.37
N ALA A 402 -20.78 -3.00 -15.80
CA ALA A 402 -21.66 -4.00 -15.18
C ALA A 402 -21.11 -5.42 -15.46
N LEU A 403 -19.87 -5.68 -15.04
CA LEU A 403 -19.29 -7.00 -14.95
C LEU A 403 -20.22 -7.78 -14.02
N LYS A 404 -20.95 -8.74 -14.58
CA LYS A 404 -21.97 -9.52 -13.87
C LYS A 404 -21.44 -10.16 -12.58
N ASP A 405 -20.11 -10.30 -12.46
CA ASP A 405 -19.43 -11.02 -11.39
C ASP A 405 -18.41 -10.18 -10.60
N SER A 406 -18.35 -8.85 -10.78
CA SER A 406 -17.46 -8.02 -9.94
C SER A 406 -17.96 -7.99 -8.49
N PRO A 407 -17.06 -8.19 -7.50
CA PRO A 407 -17.46 -8.19 -6.11
C PRO A 407 -17.99 -6.80 -5.73
N ARG A 408 -19.17 -6.78 -5.10
CA ARG A 408 -19.86 -5.55 -4.72
C ARG A 408 -19.59 -5.23 -3.25
N PRO A 409 -19.45 -3.94 -2.88
CA PRO A 409 -19.30 -3.57 -1.49
C PRO A 409 -20.59 -3.89 -0.72
N ALA A 410 -20.47 -4.73 0.29
CA ALA A 410 -21.56 -5.10 1.21
C ALA A 410 -21.44 -4.35 2.54
N LEU A 411 -20.21 -4.03 2.97
CA LEU A 411 -19.94 -3.42 4.27
C LEU A 411 -18.92 -2.29 4.13
N LEU A 412 -19.20 -1.14 4.76
CA LEU A 412 -18.25 -0.07 5.02
C LEU A 412 -17.88 -0.11 6.50
N VAL A 413 -16.61 -0.37 6.83
CA VAL A 413 -16.10 -0.27 8.20
C VAL A 413 -15.28 1.01 8.38
N VAL A 414 -15.50 1.73 9.47
CA VAL A 414 -14.75 2.94 9.81
C VAL A 414 -14.19 2.90 11.22
N SER A 415 -12.98 3.42 11.39
CA SER A 415 -12.31 3.55 12.70
C SER A 415 -12.83 4.72 13.55
N GLY A 416 -13.45 5.72 12.91
CA GLY A 416 -13.96 6.93 13.56
C GLY A 416 -15.43 6.83 13.94
N ARG A 417 -15.92 7.89 14.61
CA ARG A 417 -17.36 8.08 14.87
C ARG A 417 -18.15 8.14 13.56
N VAL A 418 -19.37 7.61 13.61
CA VAL A 418 -20.28 7.59 12.48
C VAL A 418 -21.19 8.83 12.53
N GLY A 419 -20.87 9.81 11.69
CA GLY A 419 -21.67 11.02 11.49
C GLY A 419 -22.62 10.92 10.30
N PHE A 420 -23.45 11.95 10.12
CA PHE A 420 -24.37 12.06 8.99
C PHE A 420 -23.66 11.94 7.63
N ASP A 421 -22.51 12.59 7.51
CA ASP A 421 -21.64 12.57 6.32
C ASP A 421 -21.14 11.18 5.95
N ILE A 422 -20.70 10.38 6.93
CA ILE A 422 -20.27 8.99 6.70
C ILE A 422 -21.45 8.17 6.15
N LEU A 423 -22.65 8.30 6.74
CA LEU A 423 -23.84 7.60 6.26
C LEU A 423 -24.28 8.09 4.88
N GLN A 424 -24.22 9.40 4.63
CA GLN A 424 -24.54 9.97 3.32
C GLN A 424 -23.64 9.35 2.24
N LYS A 425 -22.33 9.28 2.49
CA LYS A 425 -21.37 8.65 1.56
C LYS A 425 -21.69 7.18 1.33
N ALA A 426 -22.00 6.42 2.39
CA ALA A 426 -22.42 5.04 2.28
C ALA A 426 -23.71 4.87 1.46
N ALA A 427 -24.71 5.73 1.69
CA ALA A 427 -25.98 5.73 0.95
C ALA A 427 -25.77 6.06 -0.54
N VAL A 428 -24.97 7.10 -0.84
CA VAL A 428 -24.62 7.47 -2.21
C VAL A 428 -23.83 6.33 -2.89
N ALA A 429 -22.91 5.68 -2.18
CA ALA A 429 -22.20 4.49 -2.67
C ALA A 429 -23.04 3.20 -2.70
N ARG A 430 -24.30 3.23 -2.20
CA ARG A 430 -25.19 2.07 -2.06
C ARG A 430 -24.60 0.91 -1.26
N ILE A 431 -23.85 1.23 -0.20
CA ILE A 431 -23.29 0.22 0.71
C ILE A 431 -24.34 -0.06 1.80
N PRO A 432 -24.87 -1.29 1.90
CA PRO A 432 -26.04 -1.58 2.74
C PRO A 432 -25.73 -1.70 4.24
N ILE A 433 -24.47 -1.92 4.61
CA ILE A 433 -24.06 -2.07 6.01
C ILE A 433 -22.93 -1.08 6.32
N VAL A 434 -23.03 -0.39 7.46
CA VAL A 434 -21.97 0.45 8.02
C VAL A 434 -21.62 -0.05 9.42
N ALA A 435 -20.33 -0.33 9.63
CA ALA A 435 -19.77 -0.75 10.90
C ALA A 435 -18.76 0.28 11.44
N SER A 436 -18.71 0.47 12.76
CA SER A 436 -17.70 1.31 13.39
C SER A 436 -17.25 0.78 14.74
N VAL A 437 -15.97 1.01 15.05
CA VAL A 437 -15.40 0.77 16.39
C VAL A 437 -15.86 1.80 17.43
N SER A 438 -16.44 2.92 16.98
CA SER A 438 -16.88 4.06 17.80
C SER A 438 -18.39 4.26 17.73
N ALA A 439 -18.89 5.33 18.36
CA ALA A 439 -20.31 5.65 18.45
C ALA A 439 -20.87 6.27 17.15
N ALA A 440 -22.18 6.19 16.97
CA ALA A 440 -22.94 6.96 15.98
C ALA A 440 -23.64 8.18 16.61
N THR A 441 -23.93 9.21 15.81
CA THR A 441 -24.78 10.33 16.23
C THR A 441 -26.26 10.05 15.94
N SER A 442 -27.18 10.75 16.62
CA SER A 442 -28.64 10.61 16.41
C SER A 442 -29.02 10.79 14.94
N LEU A 443 -28.55 11.88 14.32
CA LEU A 443 -28.83 12.15 12.91
C LEU A 443 -28.28 11.09 11.95
N ALA A 444 -27.17 10.42 12.31
CA ALA A 444 -26.65 9.30 11.52
C ALA A 444 -27.56 8.07 11.63
N ILE A 445 -28.09 7.79 12.83
CA ILE A 445 -29.06 6.72 13.07
C ILE A 445 -30.35 7.01 12.29
N ASP A 446 -30.86 8.25 12.32
CA ASP A 446 -32.07 8.64 11.59
C ASP A 446 -31.90 8.47 10.06
N LEU A 447 -30.74 8.90 9.54
CA LEU A 447 -30.40 8.69 8.13
C LEU A 447 -30.28 7.20 7.80
N ALA A 448 -29.62 6.39 8.63
CA ALA A 448 -29.52 4.95 8.43
C ALA A 448 -30.91 4.29 8.38
N GLY A 449 -31.80 4.68 9.30
CA GLY A 449 -33.19 4.24 9.33
C GLY A 449 -33.93 4.53 8.02
N ARG A 450 -33.86 5.77 7.51
CA ARG A 450 -34.53 6.18 6.26
C ARG A 450 -33.89 5.60 5.00
N ALA A 451 -32.55 5.56 4.95
CA ALA A 451 -31.80 5.05 3.81
C ALA A 451 -31.80 3.52 3.74
N GLY A 452 -32.40 2.82 4.73
CA GLY A 452 -32.39 1.38 4.74
C GLY A 452 -31.02 0.79 5.10
N ILE A 453 -30.11 1.50 5.76
CA ILE A 453 -28.74 1.02 6.03
C ILE A 453 -28.67 0.32 7.39
N THR A 454 -28.09 -0.89 7.43
CA THR A 454 -27.77 -1.55 8.69
C THR A 454 -26.60 -0.83 9.37
N LEU A 455 -26.83 -0.25 10.54
CA LEU A 455 -25.81 0.49 11.27
C LEU A 455 -25.39 -0.28 12.53
N ALA A 456 -24.14 -0.77 12.52
CA ALA A 456 -23.49 -1.43 13.64
C ALA A 456 -22.37 -0.54 14.22
N THR A 457 -22.30 -0.42 15.53
CA THR A 457 -21.29 0.41 16.22
C THR A 457 -20.71 -0.31 17.42
N PHE A 458 -19.65 0.26 18.00
CA PHE A 458 -18.89 -0.37 19.07
C PHE A 458 -18.49 -1.81 18.72
N VAL A 459 -18.19 -2.07 17.44
CA VAL A 459 -17.72 -3.37 16.98
C VAL A 459 -16.34 -3.61 17.57
N ARG A 460 -16.23 -4.52 18.53
CA ARG A 460 -14.98 -4.90 19.19
C ARG A 460 -15.16 -6.16 20.04
N GLY A 461 -14.17 -7.05 20.02
CA GLY A 461 -14.15 -8.21 20.92
C GLY A 461 -15.38 -9.11 20.76
N GLY A 462 -15.79 -9.38 19.51
CA GLY A 462 -16.89 -10.30 19.21
C GLY A 462 -18.30 -9.74 19.43
N ARG A 463 -18.45 -8.45 19.78
CA ARG A 463 -19.76 -7.81 20.03
C ARG A 463 -19.92 -6.49 19.29
N PHE A 464 -21.16 -6.08 19.09
CA PHE A 464 -21.54 -4.81 18.45
C PHE A 464 -22.97 -4.42 18.83
N ASN A 465 -23.30 -3.14 18.70
CA ASN A 465 -24.66 -2.61 18.84
C ASN A 465 -25.26 -2.35 17.46
N VAL A 466 -26.47 -2.85 17.19
CA VAL A 466 -27.20 -2.59 15.94
C VAL A 466 -28.31 -1.57 16.21
N TYR A 467 -28.33 -0.48 15.44
CA TYR A 467 -29.34 0.58 15.60
C TYR A 467 -30.47 0.52 14.58
N CYS A 468 -30.21 0.04 13.37
CA CYS A 468 -31.19 0.00 12.28
C CYS A 468 -31.03 -1.26 11.44
N HIS A 469 -32.13 -1.73 10.85
CA HIS A 469 -32.18 -2.79 9.83
C HIS A 469 -31.36 -4.05 10.18
N PRO A 470 -31.60 -4.70 11.35
CA PRO A 470 -30.82 -5.86 11.79
C PRO A 470 -31.00 -7.10 10.92
N GLU A 471 -32.05 -7.18 10.11
CA GLU A 471 -32.41 -8.34 9.28
C GLU A 471 -31.35 -8.76 8.24
N ARG A 472 -30.35 -7.91 7.97
CA ARG A 472 -29.20 -8.25 7.11
C ARG A 472 -28.13 -9.08 7.81
N ILE A 473 -28.10 -9.07 9.14
CA ILE A 473 -27.10 -9.76 9.93
C ILE A 473 -27.61 -11.18 10.18
N ARG A 474 -26.86 -12.18 9.73
CA ARG A 474 -27.18 -13.60 9.97
C ARG A 474 -26.33 -14.15 11.09
N GLU A 475 -26.99 -14.84 12.01
CA GLU A 475 -26.33 -15.74 12.95
C GLU A 475 -25.79 -16.95 12.16
N ASP A 476 -24.56 -17.35 12.48
CA ASP A 476 -23.84 -18.44 11.81
C ASP A 476 -24.32 -19.82 12.24
#